data_AF-A0A6G1KYH1-F1
#
_entry.id   AF-A0A6G1KYH1-F1
#
_cell.length_a   1.000
_cell.length_b   1.000
_cell.length_c   1.000
_cell.angle_alpha   90.00
_cell.angle_beta   90.00
_cell.angle_gamma   90.00
#
_symmetry.space_group_name_H-M   'P 1'
#
loop_
_entity.id
_entity.type
_entity.pdbx_description
1 polymer ?
#
loop_
_entity_poly.entity_id
_entity_poly.type
_entity_poly.pdbx_seq_one_letter_code
_entity_poly.pdbx_strand_id
1 'polypeptide(L)'
;CNPTTNATGSCTPNYGLDQYSYSIDFTNPPSDLDDYWSTSDYANITYNTLSNNGAEFTFWQAGDAPQLYSNFYILFGRVDVVLKVAPGTGMITSSVLLSDDFDEIDWEMSGNNFNMAQYYSGGVIPDQYKNGTVQNNYFGKGITGSYDRGQWEACTNPQTQFHTYSVDWTPTRVEWLIDGVVVRTLLAANADNTTHQFPQTPSRVQIGIWDGGAATEDYGTYVWAGGRTNVSQAPFTAYLKSISIKNYYPARYYNYTDQSGKWTSIKQLNTSLPASYSTTSASSSTTKSASSSRTTTSASAVTGAVCMTYDGTTVADSKGESYAVTCNTKNSGSVISTVITATNIPECLPLCDELSACKAVMFHEDLNLCALLSSIGSNTYADKYNLAVRQSARTSSTASVETIETHTTATRGTTSSEERVTSAAAGATTADAGMLGFLISILENWNQWRGH
;
A
#
# COMPACT_ATOMS: atom_id res chain seq x y z
N CYS A 1 -15.80 -9.56 5.86
CA CYS A 1 -15.19 -10.70 6.56
C CYS A 1 -13.83 -10.25 7.04
N ASN A 2 -13.44 -10.45 8.30
CA ASN A 2 -12.14 -9.97 8.79
C ASN A 2 -11.16 -11.16 8.92
N PRO A 3 -10.08 -11.20 8.12
CA PRO A 3 -9.19 -12.36 8.04
C PRO A 3 -8.32 -12.58 9.29
N THR A 4 -8.23 -11.60 10.21
CA THR A 4 -7.50 -11.75 11.48
C THR A 4 -8.34 -12.34 12.60
N THR A 5 -9.68 -12.31 12.47
CA THR A 5 -10.60 -12.83 13.50
C THR A 5 -11.41 -14.03 13.01
N ASN A 6 -11.71 -14.10 11.71
CA ASN A 6 -12.33 -15.28 11.10
C ASN A 6 -11.27 -16.36 10.80
N ALA A 7 -11.66 -17.64 10.85
CA ALA A 7 -10.74 -18.76 10.66
C ALA A 7 -10.09 -18.72 9.26
N THR A 8 -8.81 -19.09 9.18
CA THR A 8 -8.07 -19.21 7.91
C THR A 8 -8.88 -20.02 6.90
N GLY A 9 -9.05 -19.49 5.69
CA GLY A 9 -9.89 -20.15 4.68
C GLY A 9 -11.35 -19.68 4.63
N SER A 10 -11.80 -18.86 5.59
CA SER A 10 -13.22 -18.46 5.68
C SER A 10 -13.55 -17.18 4.92
N CYS A 11 -12.60 -16.26 4.79
CA CYS A 11 -12.78 -15.05 4.00
C CYS A 11 -12.42 -15.31 2.54
N THR A 12 -13.32 -14.96 1.62
CA THR A 12 -13.04 -15.00 0.19
C THR A 12 -11.81 -14.13 -0.10
N PRO A 13 -10.85 -14.61 -0.93
CA PRO A 13 -9.73 -13.78 -1.37
C PRO A 13 -10.22 -12.47 -1.99
N ASN A 14 -9.55 -11.36 -1.66
CA ASN A 14 -9.89 -10.06 -2.22
C ASN A 14 -9.63 -10.06 -3.73
N TYR A 15 -10.57 -9.57 -4.52
CA TYR A 15 -10.34 -9.33 -5.94
C TYR A 15 -9.33 -8.19 -6.09
N GLY A 16 -8.24 -8.42 -6.82
CA GLY A 16 -7.14 -7.47 -6.94
C GLY A 16 -7.14 -6.73 -8.26
N LEU A 17 -6.50 -5.56 -8.28
CA LEU A 17 -6.18 -4.87 -9.52
C LEU A 17 -5.04 -5.60 -10.21
N ASP A 18 -5.37 -6.43 -11.21
CA ASP A 18 -4.40 -7.24 -11.97
C ASP A 18 -3.61 -6.43 -13.03
N GLN A 19 -3.34 -5.17 -12.72
CA GLN A 19 -2.61 -4.24 -13.57
C GLN A 19 -1.73 -3.34 -12.70
N TYR A 20 -0.55 -2.98 -13.21
CA TYR A 20 0.33 -2.06 -12.51
C TYR A 20 -0.24 -0.65 -12.43
N SER A 21 -1.04 -0.21 -13.41
CA SER A 21 -1.60 1.13 -13.44
C SER A 21 -3.06 1.12 -13.82
N TYR A 22 -3.84 1.95 -13.15
CA TYR A 22 -5.25 2.20 -13.41
C TYR A 22 -5.50 3.71 -13.27
N SER A 23 -6.28 4.29 -14.17
CA SER A 23 -6.66 5.69 -14.08
C SER A 23 -8.08 5.88 -14.55
N ILE A 24 -8.81 6.77 -13.87
CA ILE A 24 -10.17 7.13 -14.23
C ILE A 24 -10.35 8.64 -14.17
N ASP A 25 -11.00 9.19 -15.21
CA ASP A 25 -11.43 10.58 -15.30
C ASP A 25 -12.94 10.62 -15.13
N PHE A 26 -13.40 11.10 -13.98
CA PHE A 26 -14.82 11.19 -13.67
C PHE A 26 -15.52 12.34 -14.38
N THR A 27 -14.77 13.25 -15.03
CA THR A 27 -15.38 14.26 -15.92
C THR A 27 -15.92 13.63 -17.21
N ASN A 28 -15.48 12.42 -17.53
CA ASN A 28 -15.99 11.60 -18.63
C ASN A 28 -16.04 10.13 -18.19
N PRO A 29 -16.98 9.77 -17.29
CA PRO A 29 -17.00 8.44 -16.70
C PRO A 29 -17.23 7.38 -17.79
N PRO A 30 -16.47 6.27 -17.78
CA PRO A 30 -16.59 5.26 -18.79
C PRO A 30 -17.87 4.42 -18.57
N SER A 31 -18.34 3.74 -19.62
CA SER A 31 -19.57 2.93 -19.54
C SER A 31 -19.46 1.70 -18.64
N ASP A 32 -18.23 1.27 -18.33
CA ASP A 32 -17.89 0.13 -17.48
C ASP A 32 -17.47 0.58 -16.05
N LEU A 33 -17.84 1.80 -15.65
CA LEU A 33 -17.53 2.31 -14.30
C LEU A 33 -17.90 1.32 -13.19
N ASP A 34 -19.10 0.73 -13.29
CA ASP A 34 -19.67 -0.18 -12.29
C ASP A 34 -18.91 -1.52 -12.19
N ASP A 35 -18.10 -1.88 -13.19
CA ASP A 35 -17.24 -3.06 -13.11
C ASP A 35 -16.08 -2.84 -12.11
N TYR A 36 -15.66 -1.58 -11.95
CA TYR A 36 -14.49 -1.19 -11.15
C TYR A 36 -14.84 -0.47 -9.86
N TRP A 37 -15.99 0.18 -9.78
CA TRP A 37 -16.41 0.97 -8.64
C TRP A 37 -17.85 0.68 -8.26
N SER A 38 -18.12 0.66 -6.96
CA SER A 38 -19.46 0.56 -6.41
C SER A 38 -19.77 1.80 -5.58
N THR A 39 -21.04 2.17 -5.57
CA THR A 39 -21.57 3.27 -4.74
C THR A 39 -22.14 2.67 -3.45
N SER A 40 -22.08 3.42 -2.34
CA SER A 40 -22.74 3.00 -1.09
C SER A 40 -24.25 2.86 -1.25
N ASP A 41 -24.85 1.99 -0.44
CA ASP A 41 -26.30 1.78 -0.46
C ASP A 41 -27.04 3.11 -0.25
N TYR A 42 -28.12 3.31 -1.02
CA TYR A 42 -28.97 4.50 -1.01
C TYR A 42 -28.28 5.82 -1.43
N ALA A 43 -26.98 5.81 -1.71
CA ALA A 43 -26.29 6.97 -2.23
C ALA A 43 -26.59 7.19 -3.72
N ASN A 44 -26.72 8.46 -4.09
CA ASN A 44 -26.86 8.88 -5.47
C ASN A 44 -25.69 9.79 -5.82
N ILE A 45 -24.69 9.23 -6.51
CA ILE A 45 -23.55 9.99 -7.03
C ILE A 45 -23.88 10.45 -8.43
N THR A 46 -23.97 11.77 -8.61
CA THR A 46 -24.16 12.39 -9.92
C THR A 46 -22.82 12.75 -10.53
N TYR A 47 -22.80 12.95 -11.85
CA TYR A 47 -21.59 13.30 -12.58
C TYR A 47 -21.85 14.54 -13.41
N ASN A 48 -21.00 15.55 -13.22
CA ASN A 48 -20.99 16.80 -13.96
C ASN A 48 -22.31 17.59 -14.00
N THR A 49 -23.15 17.52 -12.96
CA THR A 49 -24.45 18.23 -12.94
C THR A 49 -24.32 19.67 -12.44
N LEU A 50 -23.30 19.96 -11.63
CA LEU A 50 -23.04 21.27 -11.03
C LEU A 50 -21.87 22.00 -11.71
N SER A 51 -21.17 21.35 -12.64
CA SER A 51 -20.10 21.83 -13.55
C SER A 51 -19.41 20.63 -14.20
N ASN A 52 -18.41 20.79 -15.08
CA ASN A 52 -17.56 19.66 -15.53
C ASN A 52 -16.50 19.26 -14.48
N ASN A 53 -16.93 18.94 -13.26
CA ASN A 53 -16.10 18.74 -12.06
C ASN A 53 -15.90 17.27 -11.68
N GLY A 54 -16.52 16.33 -12.41
CA GLY A 54 -16.44 14.90 -12.16
C GLY A 54 -17.59 14.37 -11.30
N ALA A 55 -17.29 13.41 -10.44
CA ALA A 55 -18.26 12.79 -9.52
C ALA A 55 -18.60 13.74 -8.37
N GLU A 56 -19.88 13.77 -7.99
CA GLU A 56 -20.45 14.71 -7.02
C GLU A 56 -21.01 13.95 -5.82
N PHE A 57 -20.33 14.07 -4.68
CA PHE A 57 -20.78 13.49 -3.42
C PHE A 57 -21.54 14.57 -2.66
N THR A 58 -22.87 14.47 -2.59
CA THR A 58 -23.72 15.53 -2.03
C THR A 58 -24.49 15.06 -0.80
N PHE A 59 -24.36 15.83 0.27
CA PHE A 59 -25.17 15.74 1.48
C PHE A 59 -26.35 16.68 1.31
N TRP A 60 -27.56 16.13 1.25
CA TRP A 60 -28.81 16.89 1.17
C TRP A 60 -29.49 17.00 2.53
N GLN A 61 -29.37 15.95 3.35
CA GLN A 61 -30.02 15.84 4.64
C GLN A 61 -29.26 14.91 5.59
N ALA A 62 -29.60 14.98 6.87
CA ALA A 62 -29.03 14.11 7.89
C ALA A 62 -29.16 12.63 7.51
N GLY A 63 -28.08 11.87 7.68
CA GLY A 63 -27.97 10.46 7.29
C GLY A 63 -27.40 10.24 5.89
N ASP A 64 -27.26 11.27 5.06
CA ASP A 64 -26.58 11.12 3.77
C ASP A 64 -25.07 10.93 3.99
N ALA A 65 -24.53 9.85 3.45
CA ALA A 65 -23.09 9.58 3.41
C ALA A 65 -22.71 8.92 2.07
N PRO A 66 -22.80 9.66 0.95
CA PRO A 66 -22.50 9.12 -0.36
C PRO A 66 -21.02 8.79 -0.50
N GLN A 67 -20.75 7.57 -0.95
CA GLN A 67 -19.40 7.03 -1.06
C GLN A 67 -19.25 6.19 -2.33
N LEU A 68 -18.03 6.20 -2.87
CA LEU A 68 -17.59 5.40 -4.00
C LEU A 68 -16.38 4.58 -3.54
N TYR A 69 -16.40 3.28 -3.76
CA TYR A 69 -15.29 2.40 -3.39
C TYR A 69 -14.92 1.45 -4.54
N SER A 70 -13.64 1.14 -4.66
CA SER A 70 -13.16 0.25 -5.71
C SER A 70 -13.61 -1.19 -5.44
N ASN A 71 -14.05 -1.88 -6.50
CA ASN A 71 -14.38 -3.31 -6.48
C ASN A 71 -13.14 -4.20 -6.41
N PHE A 72 -11.96 -3.60 -6.57
CA PHE A 72 -10.65 -4.24 -6.48
C PHE A 72 -9.84 -3.67 -5.32
N TYR A 73 -8.86 -4.45 -4.90
CA TYR A 73 -7.86 -4.10 -3.90
C TYR A 73 -6.50 -3.88 -4.56
N ILE A 74 -5.63 -3.11 -3.93
CA ILE A 74 -4.21 -3.00 -4.26
C ILE A 74 -3.37 -3.43 -3.05
N LEU A 75 -2.17 -3.95 -3.27
CA LEU A 75 -1.23 -4.26 -2.21
C LEU A 75 0.02 -3.43 -2.42
N PHE A 76 0.22 -2.41 -1.56
CA PHE A 76 1.18 -1.34 -1.79
C PHE A 76 0.93 -0.62 -3.12
N GLY A 77 1.42 0.62 -3.24
CA GLY A 77 1.13 1.37 -4.43
C GLY A 77 1.24 2.86 -4.27
N ARG A 78 0.71 3.56 -5.26
CA ARG A 78 0.45 4.98 -5.18
C ARG A 78 -0.97 5.25 -5.61
N VAL A 79 -1.69 6.07 -4.85
CA VAL A 79 -3.03 6.54 -5.19
C VAL A 79 -3.00 8.06 -5.20
N ASP A 80 -3.30 8.65 -6.34
CA ASP A 80 -3.46 10.09 -6.54
C ASP A 80 -4.95 10.40 -6.76
N VAL A 81 -5.54 11.20 -5.88
CA VAL A 81 -6.96 11.57 -5.91
C VAL A 81 -7.08 13.07 -6.13
N VAL A 82 -7.71 13.49 -7.24
CA VAL A 82 -7.93 14.91 -7.54
C VAL A 82 -9.30 15.32 -7.03
N LEU A 83 -9.30 16.07 -5.92
CA LEU A 83 -10.50 16.31 -5.12
C LEU A 83 -10.65 17.80 -4.77
N LYS A 84 -11.91 18.26 -4.69
CA LYS A 84 -12.30 19.53 -4.06
C LYS A 84 -13.26 19.23 -2.91
N VAL A 85 -12.91 19.67 -1.72
CA VAL A 85 -13.55 19.32 -0.44
C VAL A 85 -14.94 19.94 -0.34
N ALA A 86 -15.88 19.23 0.27
CA ALA A 86 -17.21 19.77 0.58
C ALA A 86 -17.09 20.92 1.59
N PRO A 87 -17.73 22.08 1.38
CA PRO A 87 -17.82 23.11 2.41
C PRO A 87 -18.82 22.70 3.50
N GLY A 88 -18.81 23.44 4.61
CA GLY A 88 -19.79 23.30 5.69
C GLY A 88 -19.14 22.86 7.00
N THR A 89 -19.55 23.49 8.10
CA THR A 89 -19.14 23.06 9.44
C THR A 89 -19.58 21.62 9.67
N GLY A 90 -18.67 20.77 10.18
CA GLY A 90 -18.98 19.38 10.52
C GLY A 90 -19.00 18.41 9.34
N MET A 91 -18.99 18.91 8.10
CA MET A 91 -18.90 18.07 6.91
C MET A 91 -17.48 17.57 6.69
N ILE A 92 -17.33 16.26 6.50
CA ILE A 92 -16.04 15.62 6.23
C ILE A 92 -16.04 15.07 4.81
N THR A 93 -14.95 15.31 4.10
CA THR A 93 -14.59 14.63 2.85
C THR A 93 -13.42 13.71 3.12
N SER A 94 -13.54 12.44 2.73
CA SER A 94 -12.55 11.41 3.03
C SER A 94 -12.04 10.75 1.76
N SER A 95 -10.74 10.42 1.75
CA SER A 95 -10.09 9.58 0.75
C SER A 95 -9.23 8.54 1.45
N VAL A 96 -9.60 7.28 1.35
CA VAL A 96 -9.10 6.24 2.25
C VAL A 96 -8.70 4.98 1.49
N LEU A 97 -7.59 4.40 1.90
CA LEU A 97 -7.24 3.01 1.63
C LEU A 97 -7.67 2.17 2.82
N LEU A 98 -8.56 1.20 2.63
CA LEU A 98 -9.08 0.35 3.71
C LEU A 98 -8.97 -1.14 3.35
N SER A 99 -8.39 -1.96 4.23
CA SER A 99 -8.34 -3.41 4.10
C SER A 99 -9.47 -4.12 4.87
N ASP A 100 -9.65 -5.41 4.59
CA ASP A 100 -10.63 -6.26 5.29
C ASP A 100 -10.25 -6.56 6.75
N ASP A 101 -8.97 -6.43 7.11
CA ASP A 101 -8.52 -6.50 8.51
C ASP A 101 -8.45 -5.13 9.19
N PHE A 102 -8.88 -4.06 8.51
CA PHE A 102 -8.89 -2.67 9.01
C PHE A 102 -7.49 -2.04 9.17
N ASP A 103 -6.52 -2.45 8.34
CA ASP A 103 -5.43 -1.55 7.97
C ASP A 103 -5.98 -0.40 7.13
N GLU A 104 -5.45 0.80 7.38
CA GLU A 104 -6.03 2.03 6.88
C GLU A 104 -5.00 3.13 6.68
N ILE A 105 -5.13 3.86 5.58
CA ILE A 105 -4.38 5.09 5.30
C ILE A 105 -5.38 6.10 4.75
N ASP A 106 -5.49 7.27 5.37
CA ASP A 106 -6.52 8.23 5.01
C ASP A 106 -6.00 9.67 4.83
N TRP A 107 -6.81 10.40 4.06
CA TRP A 107 -6.92 11.84 4.04
C TRP A 107 -8.33 12.19 4.52
N GLU A 108 -8.41 13.04 5.54
CA GLU A 108 -9.64 13.60 6.06
C GLU A 108 -9.63 15.11 5.88
N MET A 109 -10.72 15.67 5.39
CA MET A 109 -10.85 17.11 5.12
C MET A 109 -12.18 17.64 5.63
N SER A 110 -12.12 18.54 6.59
CA SER A 110 -13.31 19.23 7.12
C SER A 110 -13.69 20.44 6.26
N GLY A 111 -14.98 20.63 6.04
CA GLY A 111 -15.55 21.73 5.27
C GLY A 111 -15.39 23.12 5.91
N ASN A 112 -14.92 23.18 7.15
CA ASN A 112 -14.52 24.42 7.82
C ASN A 112 -13.08 24.36 8.39
N ASN A 113 -12.22 23.51 7.80
CA ASN A 113 -10.82 23.33 8.21
C ASN A 113 -10.69 22.95 9.69
N PHE A 114 -11.53 22.02 10.17
CA PHE A 114 -11.50 21.48 11.54
C PHE A 114 -11.65 22.55 12.63
N ASN A 115 -12.13 23.74 12.27
CA ASN A 115 -12.17 24.91 13.15
C ASN A 115 -10.84 25.12 13.89
N MET A 116 -9.70 25.18 13.16
CA MET A 116 -8.35 25.15 13.76
C MET A 116 -8.12 26.08 14.95
N ALA A 117 -8.82 27.23 15.03
CA ALA A 117 -8.74 28.15 16.16
C ALA A 117 -8.97 27.47 17.52
N GLN A 118 -9.78 26.41 17.59
CA GLN A 118 -10.06 25.71 18.84
C GLN A 118 -8.84 24.97 19.42
N TYR A 119 -7.85 24.63 18.58
CA TYR A 119 -6.67 23.89 18.99
C TYR A 119 -5.52 24.80 19.48
N TYR A 120 -5.63 26.11 19.31
CA TYR A 120 -4.56 27.05 19.67
C TYR A 120 -5.02 28.01 20.77
N SER A 121 -4.18 28.12 21.80
CA SER A 121 -4.41 29.05 22.91
C SER A 121 -4.61 30.48 22.41
N GLY A 122 -5.70 31.12 22.84
CA GLY A 122 -6.09 32.45 22.38
C GLY A 122 -6.77 32.50 21.01
N GLY A 123 -7.07 31.35 20.38
CA GLY A 123 -7.78 31.29 19.10
C GLY A 123 -6.97 31.73 17.90
N VAL A 124 -5.67 31.93 18.05
CA VAL A 124 -4.79 32.42 16.98
C VAL A 124 -4.27 31.24 16.17
N ILE A 125 -4.81 31.08 14.97
CA ILE A 125 -4.36 30.05 14.01
C ILE A 125 -2.95 30.41 13.50
N PRO A 126 -1.97 29.48 13.55
CA PRO A 126 -0.66 29.68 12.94
C PRO A 126 -0.75 30.03 11.46
N ASP A 127 0.14 30.89 10.97
CA ASP A 127 0.10 31.42 9.60
C ASP A 127 -0.04 30.34 8.52
N GLN A 128 0.64 29.21 8.69
CA GLN A 128 0.61 28.10 7.74
C GLN A 128 -0.78 27.46 7.56
N TYR A 129 -1.65 27.54 8.57
CA TYR A 129 -2.99 26.91 8.56
C TYR A 129 -4.13 27.90 8.25
N LYS A 130 -3.83 29.21 8.17
CA LYS A 130 -4.85 30.25 7.98
C LYS A 130 -5.65 30.10 6.69
N ASN A 131 -5.03 29.55 5.65
CA ASN A 131 -5.65 29.40 4.34
C ASN A 131 -6.23 28.01 4.11
N GLY A 132 -6.19 27.13 5.10
CA GLY A 132 -6.81 25.81 5.04
C GLY A 132 -5.94 24.72 5.66
N THR A 133 -6.60 23.65 6.06
CA THR A 133 -5.95 22.54 6.78
C THR A 133 -6.65 21.24 6.42
N VAL A 134 -5.86 20.20 6.19
CA VAL A 134 -6.30 18.82 6.03
C VAL A 134 -5.66 17.95 7.10
N GLN A 135 -6.19 16.75 7.30
CA GLN A 135 -5.60 15.77 8.18
C GLN A 135 -5.24 14.52 7.39
N ASN A 136 -4.11 13.90 7.73
CA ASN A 136 -3.83 12.54 7.34
C ASN A 136 -3.74 11.66 8.58
N ASN A 137 -4.13 10.38 8.45
CA ASN A 137 -4.09 9.42 9.52
C ASN A 137 -3.82 8.02 8.98
N TYR A 138 -3.59 7.08 9.89
CA TYR A 138 -3.46 5.67 9.57
C TYR A 138 -3.95 4.80 10.72
N PHE A 139 -4.52 3.64 10.39
CA PHE A 139 -4.83 2.60 11.36
C PHE A 139 -4.22 1.29 10.92
N GLY A 140 -3.87 0.44 11.88
CA GLY A 140 -3.47 -0.92 11.56
C GLY A 140 -4.34 -1.88 12.35
N LYS A 141 -4.91 -2.85 11.64
CA LYS A 141 -5.76 -3.92 12.17
C LYS A 141 -6.98 -3.41 12.97
N GLY A 142 -7.44 -2.20 12.68
CA GLY A 142 -8.55 -1.54 13.38
C GLY A 142 -8.22 -1.11 14.81
N ILE A 143 -6.95 -1.16 15.21
CA ILE A 143 -6.52 -0.79 16.56
C ILE A 143 -6.41 0.73 16.64
N THR A 144 -7.22 1.36 17.49
CA THR A 144 -7.31 2.81 17.61
C THR A 144 -6.29 3.44 18.56
N GLY A 145 -5.85 2.69 19.57
CA GLY A 145 -4.86 3.16 20.53
C GLY A 145 -5.27 4.49 21.18
N SER A 146 -4.34 5.44 21.21
CA SER A 146 -4.50 6.78 21.77
C SER A 146 -4.93 7.83 20.75
N TYR A 147 -5.23 7.46 19.50
CA TYR A 147 -5.60 8.40 18.41
C TYR A 147 -4.58 9.51 18.16
N ASP A 148 -3.32 9.25 18.48
CA ASP A 148 -2.15 10.13 18.36
C ASP A 148 -1.52 10.11 16.96
N ARG A 149 -2.14 9.39 16.01
CA ARG A 149 -1.61 9.17 14.67
C ARG A 149 -1.97 10.25 13.66
N GLY A 150 -3.03 11.02 13.90
CA GLY A 150 -3.46 12.09 13.00
C GLY A 150 -2.46 13.23 12.95
N GLN A 151 -2.14 13.73 11.75
CA GLN A 151 -1.31 14.92 11.57
C GLN A 151 -2.00 15.95 10.67
N TRP A 152 -1.92 17.21 11.07
CA TRP A 152 -2.47 18.35 10.35
C TRP A 152 -1.48 18.83 9.31
N GLU A 153 -1.96 19.10 8.10
CA GLU A 153 -1.16 19.63 7.00
C GLU A 153 -1.79 20.89 6.42
N ALA A 154 -0.95 21.85 6.06
CA ALA A 154 -1.38 23.06 5.38
C ALA A 154 -1.82 22.72 3.94
N CYS A 155 -3.02 23.15 3.57
CA CYS A 155 -3.56 23.01 2.22
C CYS A 155 -4.37 24.27 1.92
N THR A 156 -4.00 25.03 0.89
CA THR A 156 -4.61 26.34 0.64
C THR A 156 -5.92 26.20 -0.12
N ASN A 157 -7.02 26.67 0.47
CA ASN A 157 -8.35 26.76 -0.11
C ASN A 157 -8.99 25.42 -0.59
N PRO A 158 -8.90 24.31 0.18
CA PRO A 158 -9.30 22.98 -0.27
C PRO A 158 -10.80 22.85 -0.60
N GLN A 159 -11.66 23.71 -0.04
CA GLN A 159 -13.10 23.73 -0.34
C GLN A 159 -13.45 24.45 -1.65
N THR A 160 -12.51 25.22 -2.22
CA THR A 160 -12.75 26.01 -3.44
C THR A 160 -11.82 25.65 -4.60
N GLN A 161 -10.73 24.93 -4.33
CA GLN A 161 -9.75 24.49 -5.33
C GLN A 161 -9.65 22.97 -5.36
N PHE A 162 -9.33 22.44 -6.53
CA PHE A 162 -8.91 21.04 -6.64
C PHE A 162 -7.45 20.93 -6.23
N HIS A 163 -7.17 19.94 -5.39
CA HIS A 163 -5.82 19.49 -5.08
C HIS A 163 -5.67 18.02 -5.46
N THR A 164 -4.43 17.60 -5.67
CA THR A 164 -4.08 16.19 -5.77
C THR A 164 -3.63 15.71 -4.39
N TYR A 165 -4.46 14.91 -3.74
CA TYR A 165 -4.13 14.23 -2.49
C TYR A 165 -3.59 12.86 -2.83
N SER A 166 -2.34 12.59 -2.44
CA SER A 166 -1.67 11.35 -2.79
C SER A 166 -1.25 10.57 -1.56
N VAL A 167 -1.20 9.26 -1.72
CA VAL A 167 -0.53 8.32 -0.82
C VAL A 167 0.44 7.48 -1.67
N ASP A 168 1.73 7.45 -1.33
CA ASP A 168 2.71 6.46 -1.80
C ASP A 168 3.03 5.50 -0.65
N TRP A 169 2.71 4.23 -0.85
CA TRP A 169 2.70 3.22 0.19
C TRP A 169 3.53 2.01 -0.26
N THR A 170 4.51 1.66 0.54
CA THR A 170 5.44 0.54 0.29
C THR A 170 5.59 -0.29 1.57
N PRO A 171 6.21 -1.47 1.54
CA PRO A 171 6.45 -2.26 2.75
C PRO A 171 7.26 -1.55 3.85
N THR A 172 7.93 -0.43 3.53
CA THR A 172 8.84 0.26 4.45
C THR A 172 8.39 1.67 4.83
N ARG A 173 7.45 2.27 4.08
CA ARG A 173 6.96 3.63 4.35
C ARG A 173 5.60 3.92 3.72
N VAL A 174 4.92 4.90 4.31
CA VAL A 174 3.81 5.65 3.70
C VAL A 174 4.22 7.11 3.58
N GLU A 175 4.02 7.70 2.42
CA GLU A 175 4.20 9.12 2.17
C GLU A 175 2.87 9.72 1.75
N TRP A 176 2.49 10.81 2.42
CA TRP A 176 1.34 11.63 2.05
C TRP A 176 1.84 12.84 1.28
N LEU A 177 1.19 13.13 0.16
CA LEU A 177 1.53 14.27 -0.68
C LEU A 177 0.32 15.14 -0.99
N ILE A 178 0.57 16.45 -1.12
CA ILE A 178 -0.38 17.42 -1.63
C ILE A 178 0.26 18.07 -2.84
N ASP A 179 -0.41 18.00 -4.00
CA ASP A 179 0.06 18.56 -5.28
C ASP A 179 1.49 18.13 -5.65
N GLY A 180 1.82 16.86 -5.34
CA GLY A 180 3.12 16.25 -5.63
C GLY A 180 4.22 16.56 -4.62
N VAL A 181 3.95 17.32 -3.56
CA VAL A 181 4.90 17.62 -2.47
C VAL A 181 4.64 16.69 -1.29
N VAL A 182 5.66 15.96 -0.84
CA VAL A 182 5.58 15.14 0.38
C VAL A 182 5.42 16.05 1.59
N VAL A 183 4.35 15.83 2.37
CA VAL A 183 4.06 16.59 3.60
C VAL A 183 4.24 15.73 4.86
N ARG A 184 4.09 14.40 4.74
CA ARG A 184 4.36 13.45 5.82
C ARG A 184 5.00 12.18 5.29
N THR A 185 5.96 11.64 6.05
CA THR A 185 6.51 10.29 5.85
C THR A 185 6.37 9.49 7.15
N LEU A 186 5.71 8.33 7.07
CA LEU A 186 5.67 7.31 8.13
C LEU A 186 6.57 6.15 7.72
N LEU A 187 7.56 5.81 8.53
CA LEU A 187 8.39 4.62 8.33
C LEU A 187 7.78 3.41 9.06
N ALA A 188 7.75 2.25 8.42
CA ALA A 188 7.26 1.01 9.02
C ALA A 188 7.99 0.67 10.31
N ALA A 189 9.32 0.90 10.37
CA ALA A 189 10.13 0.69 11.58
C ALA A 189 9.68 1.53 12.79
N ASN A 190 9.02 2.67 12.56
CA ASN A 190 8.50 3.53 13.62
C ASN A 190 7.08 3.15 14.05
N ALA A 191 6.35 2.43 13.19
CA ALA A 191 4.96 2.06 13.36
C ALA A 191 4.82 0.63 13.94
N ASP A 192 5.68 -0.31 13.53
CA ASP A 192 5.57 -1.74 13.86
C ASP A 192 6.19 -2.15 15.22
N ASN A 193 6.52 -1.21 16.10
CA ASN A 193 7.35 -1.48 17.27
C ASN A 193 6.57 -1.93 18.53
N THR A 194 5.33 -1.48 18.78
CA THR A 194 4.56 -1.94 19.96
C THR A 194 3.05 -2.11 19.76
N THR A 195 2.30 -1.18 19.16
CA THR A 195 0.88 -1.40 18.75
C THR A 195 0.40 -0.47 17.62
N HIS A 196 1.29 0.25 16.94
CA HIS A 196 0.89 1.20 15.88
C HIS A 196 1.14 0.66 14.48
N GLN A 197 0.63 -0.55 14.31
CA GLN A 197 0.64 -1.41 13.14
C GLN A 197 0.68 -0.62 11.82
N PHE A 198 1.79 -0.75 11.10
CA PHE A 198 1.96 -0.21 9.77
C PHE A 198 0.94 -0.86 8.82
N PRO A 199 0.14 -0.07 8.07
CA PRO A 199 -0.76 -0.61 7.07
C PRO A 199 0.01 -1.42 6.04
N GLN A 200 -0.36 -2.67 5.83
CA GLN A 200 0.46 -3.61 5.07
C GLN A 200 -0.36 -4.69 4.35
N THR A 201 -1.68 -4.65 4.39
CA THR A 201 -2.54 -5.65 3.77
C THR A 201 -3.39 -5.05 2.65
N PRO A 202 -3.85 -5.85 1.66
CA PRO A 202 -4.53 -5.32 0.48
C PRO A 202 -5.68 -4.39 0.86
N SER A 203 -5.73 -3.23 0.23
CA SER A 203 -6.72 -2.19 0.53
C SER A 203 -7.47 -1.76 -0.73
N ARG A 204 -8.76 -1.49 -0.58
CA ARG A 204 -9.58 -0.82 -1.59
C ARG A 204 -9.47 0.70 -1.42
N VAL A 205 -9.69 1.46 -2.48
CA VAL A 205 -9.83 2.92 -2.41
C VAL A 205 -11.29 3.25 -2.11
N GLN A 206 -11.54 4.16 -1.17
CA GLN A 206 -12.87 4.59 -0.76
C GLN A 206 -12.89 6.11 -0.62
N ILE A 207 -13.77 6.78 -1.37
CA ILE A 207 -13.91 8.24 -1.42
C ILE A 207 -15.36 8.60 -1.09
N GLY A 208 -15.57 9.66 -0.32
CA GLY A 208 -16.92 10.17 -0.10
C GLY A 208 -16.99 11.33 0.85
N ILE A 209 -18.21 11.66 1.26
CA ILE A 209 -18.47 12.62 2.34
C ILE A 209 -19.38 12.02 3.40
N TRP A 210 -19.28 12.54 4.61
CA TRP A 210 -20.13 12.16 5.74
C TRP A 210 -20.25 13.31 6.73
N ASP A 211 -21.30 13.24 7.55
CA ASP A 211 -21.65 14.27 8.53
C ASP A 211 -21.00 13.96 9.90
N GLY A 212 -19.70 14.27 10.04
CA GLY A 212 -19.00 14.18 11.33
C GLY A 212 -19.53 15.16 12.38
N GLY A 213 -20.32 16.16 11.97
CA GLY A 213 -21.02 17.09 12.83
C GLY A 213 -22.46 16.71 13.18
N ALA A 214 -22.94 15.52 12.78
CA ALA A 214 -24.33 15.12 12.95
C ALA A 214 -24.73 15.17 14.44
N ALA A 215 -26.01 15.43 14.74
CA ALA A 215 -26.48 15.55 16.13
C ALA A 215 -26.29 14.27 16.96
N THR A 216 -26.22 13.11 16.30
CA THR A 216 -25.97 11.78 16.88
C THR A 216 -24.50 11.52 17.15
N GLU A 217 -23.59 12.35 16.62
CA GLU A 217 -22.17 12.24 16.86
C GLU A 217 -21.83 12.57 18.30
N ASP A 218 -20.90 11.79 18.83
CA ASP A 218 -20.31 12.00 20.12
C ASP A 218 -19.52 13.31 20.19
N TYR A 219 -19.11 13.68 21.39
CA TYR A 219 -18.37 14.92 21.62
C TYR A 219 -17.04 15.02 20.85
N GLY A 220 -16.25 13.95 20.79
CA GLY A 220 -14.94 13.98 20.15
C GLY A 220 -15.04 14.20 18.64
N THR A 221 -15.95 13.48 17.98
CA THR A 221 -16.15 13.45 16.54
C THR A 221 -16.66 14.78 16.01
N TYR A 222 -17.73 15.35 16.57
CA TYR A 222 -18.22 16.63 16.04
C TYR A 222 -17.28 17.80 16.35
N VAL A 223 -16.55 17.75 17.46
CA VAL A 223 -15.55 18.77 17.79
C VAL A 223 -14.37 18.67 16.82
N TRP A 224 -13.87 17.46 16.57
CA TRP A 224 -12.86 17.19 15.55
C TRP A 224 -13.32 17.67 14.17
N ALA A 225 -14.55 17.35 13.76
CA ALA A 225 -15.10 17.78 12.47
C ALA A 225 -15.25 19.30 12.32
N GLY A 226 -15.04 20.06 13.40
CA GLY A 226 -15.05 21.52 13.43
C GLY A 226 -16.37 22.12 13.91
N GLY A 227 -17.27 21.31 14.47
CA GLY A 227 -18.55 21.72 15.05
C GLY A 227 -19.74 20.91 14.55
N ARG A 228 -20.91 21.21 15.10
CA ARG A 228 -22.18 20.59 14.65
C ARG A 228 -22.57 21.08 13.26
N THR A 229 -23.05 20.17 12.42
CA THR A 229 -23.49 20.48 11.07
C THR A 229 -24.78 21.27 11.07
N ASN A 230 -24.80 22.35 10.29
CA ASN A 230 -26.02 23.10 10.05
C ASN A 230 -26.72 22.56 8.81
N VAL A 231 -27.58 21.55 8.99
CA VAL A 231 -28.31 20.89 7.89
C VAL A 231 -29.14 21.88 7.06
N SER A 232 -29.57 23.02 7.62
CA SER A 232 -30.30 24.05 6.85
C SER A 232 -29.47 24.76 5.78
N GLN A 233 -28.14 24.59 5.81
CA GLN A 233 -27.21 25.11 4.79
C GLN A 233 -26.87 24.08 3.72
N ALA A 234 -27.43 22.87 3.79
CA ALA A 234 -27.35 21.89 2.71
C ALA A 234 -27.95 22.47 1.41
N PRO A 235 -27.50 22.01 0.22
CA PRO A 235 -26.56 20.91 0.02
C PRO A 235 -25.09 21.26 0.27
N PHE A 236 -24.32 20.27 0.72
CA PHE A 236 -22.86 20.31 0.75
C PHE A 236 -22.31 19.27 -0.21
N THR A 237 -21.40 19.67 -1.11
CA THR A 237 -20.92 18.80 -2.18
C THR A 237 -19.40 18.79 -2.27
N ALA A 238 -18.80 17.59 -2.22
CA ALA A 238 -17.42 17.37 -2.65
C ALA A 238 -17.38 16.92 -4.11
N TYR A 239 -16.27 17.21 -4.79
CA TYR A 239 -16.08 16.88 -6.19
C TYR A 239 -14.83 16.04 -6.37
N LEU A 240 -14.97 14.92 -7.07
CA LEU A 240 -13.87 14.04 -7.46
C LEU A 240 -13.68 14.10 -8.96
N LYS A 241 -12.54 14.64 -9.39
CA LYS A 241 -12.24 14.83 -10.80
C LYS A 241 -11.64 13.57 -11.42
N SER A 242 -10.65 12.97 -10.76
CA SER A 242 -9.94 11.81 -11.29
C SER A 242 -9.22 11.04 -10.19
N ILE A 243 -8.96 9.76 -10.45
CA ILE A 243 -8.09 8.91 -9.63
C ILE A 243 -7.03 8.27 -10.54
N SER A 244 -5.79 8.21 -10.07
CA SER A 244 -4.70 7.44 -10.67
C SER A 244 -4.10 6.52 -9.63
N ILE A 245 -3.99 5.24 -9.95
CA ILE A 245 -3.51 4.17 -9.07
C ILE A 245 -2.33 3.47 -9.73
N LYS A 246 -1.27 3.27 -8.96
CA LYS A 246 -0.22 2.29 -9.24
C LYS A 246 -0.32 1.17 -8.22
N ASN A 247 -0.53 -0.06 -8.66
CA ASN A 247 -0.48 -1.24 -7.79
C ASN A 247 0.92 -1.84 -7.87
N TYR A 248 1.68 -1.79 -6.77
CA TYR A 248 3.06 -2.26 -6.78
C TYR A 248 3.17 -3.79 -6.77
N TYR A 249 2.08 -4.49 -6.41
CA TYR A 249 2.00 -5.95 -6.44
C TYR A 249 0.73 -6.41 -7.18
N PRO A 250 0.66 -6.25 -8.51
CA PRO A 250 -0.52 -6.66 -9.30
C PRO A 250 -0.85 -8.13 -9.10
N ALA A 251 -2.12 -8.42 -8.85
CA ALA A 251 -2.64 -9.78 -8.80
C ALA A 251 -4.14 -9.77 -9.04
N ARG A 252 -4.66 -10.88 -9.57
CA ARG A 252 -6.09 -11.08 -9.74
C ARG A 252 -6.82 -11.32 -8.42
N TYR A 253 -6.17 -11.98 -7.47
CA TYR A 253 -6.68 -12.11 -6.09
C TYR A 253 -5.56 -12.05 -5.05
N TYR A 254 -5.90 -11.55 -3.87
CA TYR A 254 -5.07 -11.61 -2.67
C TYR A 254 -5.72 -12.52 -1.62
N ASN A 255 -4.99 -13.55 -1.20
CA ASN A 255 -5.46 -14.50 -0.19
C ASN A 255 -4.61 -14.42 1.07
N TYR A 256 -5.24 -14.14 2.21
CA TYR A 256 -4.64 -14.27 3.52
C TYR A 256 -4.42 -15.76 3.84
N THR A 257 -3.17 -16.18 4.04
CA THR A 257 -2.82 -17.59 4.31
C THR A 257 -2.89 -17.96 5.79
N ASP A 258 -3.01 -16.97 6.67
CA ASP A 258 -3.17 -17.11 8.11
C ASP A 258 -3.90 -15.88 8.69
N GLN A 259 -4.08 -15.85 10.01
CA GLN A 259 -4.75 -14.78 10.74
C GLN A 259 -3.79 -13.69 11.27
N SER A 260 -2.54 -13.66 10.81
CA SER A 260 -1.53 -12.74 11.36
C SER A 260 -1.73 -11.28 10.96
N GLY A 261 -2.43 -11.02 9.85
CA GLY A 261 -2.54 -9.69 9.25
C GLY A 261 -1.17 -9.09 8.85
N LYS A 262 -0.18 -9.94 8.56
CA LYS A 262 1.12 -9.52 8.04
C LYS A 262 1.10 -9.55 6.52
N TRP A 263 1.76 -8.59 5.87
CA TRP A 263 1.84 -8.59 4.41
C TRP A 263 2.49 -9.86 3.85
N THR A 264 3.40 -10.48 4.62
CA THR A 264 4.05 -11.75 4.27
C THR A 264 3.10 -12.95 4.25
N SER A 265 1.90 -12.85 4.85
CA SER A 265 0.86 -13.89 4.74
C SER A 265 -0.08 -13.67 3.55
N ILE A 266 0.12 -12.61 2.77
CA ILE A 266 -0.68 -12.33 1.59
C ILE A 266 -0.12 -13.09 0.39
N LYS A 267 -0.91 -14.03 -0.13
CA LYS A 267 -0.58 -14.78 -1.34
C LYS A 267 -1.31 -14.20 -2.56
N GLN A 268 -0.56 -13.76 -3.56
CA GLN A 268 -1.08 -13.37 -4.87
C GLN A 268 -1.50 -14.61 -5.69
N LEU A 269 -2.69 -14.57 -6.31
CA LEU A 269 -3.23 -15.66 -7.11
C LEU A 269 -3.68 -15.15 -8.50
N ASN A 270 -2.98 -15.55 -9.56
CA ASN A 270 -3.16 -14.96 -10.91
C ASN A 270 -3.95 -15.85 -11.90
N THR A 271 -4.25 -17.11 -11.56
CA THR A 271 -4.87 -18.07 -12.50
C THR A 271 -6.26 -18.53 -12.07
N SER A 272 -6.54 -18.65 -10.77
CA SER A 272 -7.83 -19.13 -10.24
C SER A 272 -7.90 -19.02 -8.72
N LEU A 273 -9.10 -18.83 -8.17
CA LEU A 273 -9.36 -19.01 -6.74
C LEU A 273 -9.10 -20.47 -6.32
N PRO A 274 -8.58 -20.74 -5.10
CA PRO A 274 -8.42 -22.10 -4.61
C PRO A 274 -9.77 -22.83 -4.58
N ALA A 275 -9.78 -24.14 -4.81
CA ALA A 275 -11.00 -24.94 -4.88
C ALA A 275 -11.89 -24.81 -3.62
N SER A 276 -11.31 -24.49 -2.47
CA SER A 276 -12.02 -24.22 -1.21
C SER A 276 -12.91 -22.98 -1.23
N TYR A 277 -12.69 -22.06 -2.18
CA TYR A 277 -13.46 -20.83 -2.36
C TYR A 277 -14.32 -20.82 -3.63
N SER A 278 -14.28 -21.91 -4.42
CA SER A 278 -15.26 -22.10 -5.48
C SER A 278 -16.60 -22.49 -4.86
N THR A 279 -17.37 -21.48 -4.47
CA THR A 279 -18.82 -21.66 -4.31
C THR A 279 -19.39 -21.92 -5.70
N THR A 280 -19.57 -23.21 -6.01
CA THR A 280 -20.53 -23.61 -7.01
C THR A 280 -21.90 -23.09 -6.58
N SER A 281 -22.32 -21.96 -7.16
CA SER A 281 -23.73 -21.69 -7.38
C SER A 281 -24.21 -22.71 -8.42
N ALA A 282 -24.51 -23.93 -7.95
CA ALA A 282 -25.13 -24.96 -8.75
C ALA A 282 -26.55 -25.19 -8.24
N SER A 283 -27.50 -24.51 -8.87
CA SER A 283 -28.85 -25.02 -9.00
C SER A 283 -28.82 -26.41 -9.65
N SER A 284 -29.72 -27.26 -9.20
CA SER A 284 -29.76 -28.70 -9.38
C SER A 284 -29.92 -29.21 -10.82
N SER A 285 -29.11 -30.24 -11.12
CA SER A 285 -29.37 -31.46 -11.90
C SER A 285 -29.72 -31.39 -13.40
N THR A 286 -28.89 -32.01 -14.27
CA THR A 286 -29.04 -33.42 -14.69
C THR A 286 -27.89 -33.92 -15.60
N THR A 287 -27.33 -35.06 -15.19
CA THR A 287 -26.68 -36.20 -15.91
C THR A 287 -26.21 -36.09 -17.38
N LYS A 288 -24.93 -36.46 -17.65
CA LYS A 288 -24.48 -37.80 -18.13
C LYS A 288 -22.98 -37.81 -18.51
N SER A 289 -22.39 -39.00 -18.32
CA SER A 289 -20.99 -39.41 -18.45
C SER A 289 -20.34 -39.27 -19.84
N ALA A 290 -19.01 -39.12 -19.89
CA ALA A 290 -18.09 -39.97 -20.68
C ALA A 290 -16.61 -39.67 -20.37
N SER A 291 -15.82 -40.74 -20.35
CA SER A 291 -14.36 -40.82 -20.15
C SER A 291 -13.60 -40.51 -21.44
N SER A 292 -12.39 -39.94 -21.33
CA SER A 292 -11.20 -40.37 -22.12
C SER A 292 -9.94 -39.63 -21.67
N SER A 293 -8.87 -40.40 -21.48
CA SER A 293 -7.49 -39.98 -21.30
C SER A 293 -6.89 -39.37 -22.58
N ARG A 294 -5.91 -38.46 -22.42
CA ARG A 294 -4.78 -38.34 -23.34
C ARG A 294 -3.62 -37.54 -22.73
N THR A 295 -2.48 -38.20 -22.63
CA THR A 295 -1.14 -37.66 -22.40
C THR A 295 -0.62 -37.00 -23.68
N THR A 296 -0.11 -35.78 -23.57
CA THR A 296 0.83 -35.18 -24.53
C THR A 296 1.88 -34.38 -23.79
N THR A 297 3.12 -34.87 -23.87
CA THR A 297 4.37 -34.19 -23.54
C THR A 297 4.61 -33.03 -24.51
N SER A 298 4.91 -31.84 -23.99
CA SER A 298 5.49 -30.72 -24.76
C SER A 298 6.24 -29.81 -23.79
N ALA A 299 7.46 -29.42 -24.18
CA ALA A 299 8.46 -28.75 -23.36
C ALA A 299 7.95 -27.43 -22.74
N SER A 300 8.10 -27.30 -21.43
CA SER A 300 7.74 -26.08 -20.69
C SER A 300 8.80 -25.00 -20.88
N ALA A 301 8.41 -23.87 -21.47
CA ALA A 301 9.07 -22.60 -21.24
C ALA A 301 8.85 -22.20 -19.77
N VAL A 302 9.93 -21.86 -19.06
CA VAL A 302 9.91 -21.62 -17.62
C VAL A 302 9.59 -20.16 -17.33
N THR A 303 8.48 -19.93 -16.62
CA THR A 303 8.13 -18.65 -15.99
C THR A 303 8.04 -18.87 -14.47
N GLY A 304 8.99 -18.31 -13.70
CA GLY A 304 8.98 -18.38 -12.23
C GLY A 304 10.37 -18.42 -11.60
N ALA A 305 10.54 -17.72 -10.49
CA ALA A 305 11.81 -17.39 -9.80
C ALA A 305 12.87 -18.51 -9.79
N VAL A 306 13.98 -18.24 -10.48
CA VAL A 306 14.96 -19.28 -10.82
C VAL A 306 15.78 -19.78 -9.64
N CYS A 307 15.99 -19.01 -8.57
CA CYS A 307 16.97 -19.45 -7.59
C CYS A 307 16.51 -20.56 -6.63
N MET A 308 15.28 -20.53 -6.12
CA MET A 308 14.80 -21.63 -5.26
C MET A 308 14.58 -22.94 -6.01
N THR A 309 14.44 -22.92 -7.34
CA THR A 309 14.13 -24.10 -8.15
C THR A 309 15.32 -24.62 -8.95
N TYR A 310 16.29 -23.78 -9.28
CA TYR A 310 17.36 -24.09 -10.23
C TYR A 310 18.77 -23.84 -9.66
N ASP A 311 18.93 -23.67 -8.34
CA ASP A 311 20.26 -23.56 -7.72
C ASP A 311 21.14 -24.75 -8.11
N GLY A 312 22.35 -24.47 -8.59
CA GLY A 312 23.29 -25.48 -9.07
C GLY A 312 22.90 -26.16 -10.39
N THR A 313 21.84 -25.72 -11.07
CA THR A 313 21.40 -26.27 -12.36
C THR A 313 21.71 -25.32 -13.52
N THR A 314 21.46 -25.78 -14.75
CA THR A 314 21.53 -24.96 -15.96
C THR A 314 20.13 -24.74 -16.51
N VAL A 315 19.79 -23.48 -16.79
CA VAL A 315 18.54 -23.07 -17.41
C VAL A 315 18.80 -22.61 -18.83
N ALA A 316 17.98 -23.07 -19.77
CA ALA A 316 17.96 -22.52 -21.12
C ALA A 316 16.87 -21.47 -21.22
N ASP A 317 17.16 -20.31 -21.80
CA ASP A 317 16.17 -19.29 -22.05
C ASP A 317 15.38 -19.52 -23.35
N SER A 318 14.47 -18.59 -23.65
CA SER A 318 13.61 -18.61 -24.84
C SER A 318 14.37 -18.54 -26.18
N LYS A 319 15.64 -18.13 -26.18
CA LYS A 319 16.52 -18.07 -27.36
C LYS A 319 17.44 -19.29 -27.46
N GLY A 320 17.36 -20.22 -26.51
CA GLY A 320 18.16 -21.45 -26.45
C GLY A 320 19.54 -21.27 -25.83
N GLU A 321 19.83 -20.10 -25.25
CA GLU A 321 21.08 -19.83 -24.55
C GLU A 321 21.03 -20.41 -23.14
N SER A 322 22.13 -21.05 -22.75
CA SER A 322 22.20 -21.81 -21.49
C SER A 322 22.97 -21.03 -20.43
N TYR A 323 22.36 -20.87 -19.27
CA TYR A 323 22.92 -20.18 -18.11
C TYR A 323 22.99 -21.10 -16.91
N ALA A 324 24.16 -21.18 -16.28
CA ALA A 324 24.33 -21.89 -15.03
C ALA A 324 24.03 -20.96 -13.85
N VAL A 325 23.11 -21.38 -12.99
CA VAL A 325 22.54 -20.58 -11.91
C VAL A 325 23.19 -20.95 -10.58
N THR A 326 23.48 -19.94 -9.76
CA THR A 326 23.98 -20.11 -8.40
C THR A 326 23.36 -19.05 -7.50
N CYS A 327 22.73 -19.50 -6.43
CA CYS A 327 21.95 -18.65 -5.54
C CYS A 327 22.80 -18.10 -4.40
N ASN A 328 22.31 -17.01 -3.79
CA ASN A 328 22.99 -16.30 -2.71
C ASN A 328 24.48 -16.03 -3.03
N THR A 329 24.75 -15.67 -4.29
CA THR A 329 26.09 -15.54 -4.85
C THR A 329 26.22 -14.21 -5.58
N LYS A 330 27.21 -13.43 -5.15
CA LYS A 330 27.71 -12.25 -5.85
C LYS A 330 28.96 -12.61 -6.65
N ASN A 331 29.13 -12.04 -7.84
CA ASN A 331 30.34 -12.19 -8.64
C ASN A 331 31.07 -10.84 -8.76
N SER A 332 32.41 -10.85 -8.64
CA SER A 332 33.22 -9.63 -8.73
C SER A 332 33.54 -9.17 -10.17
N GLY A 333 32.87 -9.73 -11.17
CA GLY A 333 33.02 -9.35 -12.57
C GLY A 333 32.62 -7.90 -12.87
N SER A 334 33.08 -7.40 -14.01
CA SER A 334 32.89 -6.01 -14.42
C SER A 334 31.46 -5.77 -14.92
N VAL A 335 30.70 -4.96 -14.19
CA VAL A 335 29.34 -4.56 -14.55
C VAL A 335 29.38 -3.60 -15.75
N ILE A 336 28.65 -3.93 -16.80
CA ILE A 336 28.51 -3.11 -18.02
C ILE A 336 27.18 -2.39 -18.11
N SER A 337 26.15 -2.88 -17.43
CA SER A 337 24.84 -2.25 -17.37
C SER A 337 24.09 -2.72 -16.14
N THR A 338 23.18 -1.89 -15.66
CA THR A 338 22.27 -2.20 -14.55
C THR A 338 20.84 -1.88 -14.97
N VAL A 339 19.93 -2.82 -14.77
CA VAL A 339 18.51 -2.68 -15.14
C VAL A 339 17.65 -2.94 -13.91
N ILE A 340 16.70 -2.06 -13.62
CA ILE A 340 15.84 -2.09 -12.41
C ILE A 340 14.39 -2.47 -12.69
N THR A 341 14.11 -2.97 -13.90
CA THR A 341 12.76 -3.33 -14.35
C THR A 341 12.50 -4.83 -14.29
N ALA A 342 13.52 -5.64 -14.00
CA ALA A 342 13.42 -7.09 -14.00
C ALA A 342 13.29 -7.59 -12.57
N THR A 343 12.34 -8.51 -12.37
CA THR A 343 11.90 -8.97 -11.04
C THR A 343 12.46 -10.35 -10.69
N ASN A 344 13.21 -10.96 -11.61
CA ASN A 344 13.81 -12.28 -11.45
C ASN A 344 14.93 -12.50 -12.48
N ILE A 345 15.75 -13.55 -12.26
CA ILE A 345 16.81 -13.94 -13.20
C ILE A 345 16.29 -14.15 -14.64
N PRO A 346 15.19 -14.90 -14.90
CA PRO A 346 14.67 -15.09 -16.26
C PRO A 346 14.43 -13.80 -17.03
N GLU A 347 13.99 -12.73 -16.36
CA GLU A 347 13.82 -11.42 -17.00
C GLU A 347 15.14 -10.72 -17.27
N CYS A 348 16.19 -11.02 -16.50
CA CYS A 348 17.52 -10.51 -16.76
C CYS A 348 18.23 -11.21 -17.93
N LEU A 349 17.95 -12.49 -18.21
CA LEU A 349 18.70 -13.27 -19.22
C LEU A 349 18.57 -12.67 -20.63
N PRO A 350 17.37 -12.33 -21.14
CA PRO A 350 17.22 -11.71 -22.45
C PRO A 350 17.95 -10.36 -22.56
N LEU A 351 18.06 -9.61 -21.46
CA LEU A 351 18.79 -8.33 -21.43
C LEU A 351 20.29 -8.53 -21.59
N CYS A 352 20.84 -9.63 -21.06
CA CYS A 352 22.22 -10.03 -21.30
C CYS A 352 22.43 -10.45 -22.76
N ASP A 353 21.45 -11.14 -23.37
CA ASP A 353 21.58 -11.60 -24.75
C ASP A 353 21.64 -10.46 -25.78
N GLU A 354 20.97 -9.33 -25.52
CA GLU A 354 21.04 -8.15 -26.38
C GLU A 354 22.44 -7.49 -26.38
N LEU A 355 23.29 -7.84 -25.41
CA LEU A 355 24.65 -7.31 -25.28
C LEU A 355 25.67 -8.40 -25.60
N SER A 356 26.32 -8.32 -26.76
CA SER A 356 27.36 -9.28 -27.17
C SER A 356 28.53 -9.39 -26.19
N ALA A 357 28.79 -8.36 -25.39
CA ALA A 357 29.81 -8.35 -24.35
C ALA A 357 29.36 -8.99 -23.03
N CYS A 358 28.07 -9.30 -22.84
CA CYS A 358 27.54 -9.83 -21.59
C CYS A 358 27.82 -11.33 -21.46
N LYS A 359 28.38 -11.71 -20.30
CA LYS A 359 28.80 -13.08 -19.96
C LYS A 359 28.04 -13.66 -18.77
N ALA A 360 27.49 -12.80 -17.91
CA ALA A 360 26.67 -13.22 -16.78
C ALA A 360 25.70 -12.12 -16.35
N VAL A 361 24.72 -12.52 -15.55
CA VAL A 361 23.78 -11.67 -14.86
C VAL A 361 23.93 -11.89 -13.36
N MET A 362 23.91 -10.80 -12.60
CA MET A 362 23.76 -10.84 -11.16
C MET A 362 22.49 -10.08 -10.76
N PHE A 363 21.51 -10.82 -10.26
CA PHE A 363 20.21 -10.30 -9.86
C PHE A 363 20.15 -10.08 -8.34
N HIS A 364 19.68 -8.92 -7.89
CA HIS A 364 19.42 -8.63 -6.49
C HIS A 364 17.92 -8.67 -6.21
N GLU A 365 17.49 -9.55 -5.30
CA GLU A 365 16.07 -9.82 -5.04
C GLU A 365 15.31 -8.62 -4.45
N ASP A 366 15.88 -7.93 -3.45
CA ASP A 366 15.18 -6.76 -2.86
C ASP A 366 15.15 -5.53 -3.78
N LEU A 367 16.18 -5.35 -4.61
CA LEU A 367 16.35 -4.16 -5.43
C LEU A 367 15.76 -4.31 -6.83
N ASN A 368 15.28 -5.51 -7.20
CA ASN A 368 14.87 -5.87 -8.56
C ASN A 368 15.90 -5.41 -9.61
N LEU A 369 17.17 -5.60 -9.27
CA LEU A 369 18.30 -5.05 -10.04
C LEU A 369 19.05 -6.20 -10.71
N CYS A 370 19.11 -6.18 -12.04
CA CYS A 370 20.02 -7.00 -12.83
C CYS A 370 21.28 -6.21 -13.15
N ALA A 371 22.42 -6.61 -12.58
CA ALA A 371 23.72 -6.19 -13.07
C ALA A 371 24.17 -7.15 -14.17
N LEU A 372 24.42 -6.62 -15.38
CA LEU A 372 24.94 -7.37 -16.53
C LEU A 372 26.47 -7.29 -16.49
N LEU A 373 27.16 -8.42 -16.55
CA LEU A 373 28.61 -8.51 -16.37
C LEU A 373 29.32 -8.86 -17.68
N SER A 374 30.41 -8.16 -18.00
CA SER A 374 31.25 -8.44 -19.18
C SER A 374 32.43 -9.38 -18.91
N SER A 375 32.73 -9.63 -17.63
CA SER A 375 33.76 -10.55 -17.18
C SER A 375 33.22 -11.36 -16.00
N ILE A 376 33.80 -12.54 -15.79
CA ILE A 376 33.48 -13.40 -14.64
C ILE A 376 34.65 -13.33 -13.67
N GLY A 377 34.40 -12.80 -12.48
CA GLY A 377 35.36 -12.74 -11.38
C GLY A 377 35.15 -13.87 -10.38
N SER A 378 35.56 -13.64 -9.14
CA SER A 378 35.39 -14.57 -8.03
C SER A 378 33.96 -14.52 -7.48
N ASN A 379 33.45 -15.69 -7.05
CA ASN A 379 32.17 -15.81 -6.38
C ASN A 379 32.34 -15.64 -4.87
N THR A 380 31.45 -14.86 -4.25
CA THR A 380 31.32 -14.75 -2.80
C THR A 380 29.88 -14.95 -2.40
N TYR A 381 29.66 -15.58 -1.25
CA TYR A 381 28.32 -15.67 -0.67
C TYR A 381 27.79 -14.26 -0.38
N ALA A 382 26.59 -13.99 -0.84
CA ALA A 382 25.86 -12.76 -0.56
C ALA A 382 24.37 -13.07 -0.58
N ASP A 383 23.74 -12.96 0.58
CA ASP A 383 22.30 -13.14 0.72
C ASP A 383 21.58 -12.24 -0.29
N LYS A 384 20.53 -12.78 -0.94
CA LYS A 384 19.67 -12.07 -1.91
C LYS A 384 20.31 -11.70 -3.25
N TYR A 385 21.57 -12.08 -3.49
CA TYR A 385 22.18 -12.00 -4.82
C TYR A 385 22.10 -13.34 -5.52
N ASN A 386 21.76 -13.35 -6.80
CA ASN A 386 21.71 -14.58 -7.58
C ASN A 386 22.46 -14.41 -8.89
N LEU A 387 23.34 -15.36 -9.18
CA LEU A 387 24.23 -15.32 -10.33
C LEU A 387 23.76 -16.30 -11.40
N ALA A 388 23.68 -15.85 -12.65
CA ALA A 388 23.47 -16.68 -13.82
C ALA A 388 24.60 -16.46 -14.83
N VAL A 389 25.44 -17.47 -15.07
CA VAL A 389 26.61 -17.39 -15.96
C VAL A 389 26.34 -18.12 -17.27
N ARG A 390 26.53 -17.45 -18.40
CA ARG A 390 26.34 -18.06 -19.73
C ARG A 390 27.34 -19.20 -19.93
N GLN A 391 26.88 -20.37 -20.35
CA GLN A 391 27.74 -21.54 -20.51
C GLN A 391 28.81 -21.34 -21.59
N SER A 392 28.50 -20.60 -22.65
CA SER A 392 29.47 -20.20 -23.69
C SER A 392 30.60 -19.31 -23.16
N ALA A 393 30.42 -18.69 -21.99
CA ALA A 393 31.44 -17.88 -21.31
C ALA A 393 32.28 -18.66 -20.29
N ARG A 394 31.88 -19.90 -19.93
CA ARG A 394 32.63 -20.75 -18.98
C ARG A 394 33.84 -21.46 -19.61
N THR A 395 33.98 -21.45 -20.93
CA THR A 395 35.11 -22.07 -21.64
C THR A 395 36.43 -21.29 -21.55
N SER A 396 36.54 -20.26 -20.69
CA SER A 396 37.76 -19.44 -20.59
C SER A 396 38.40 -19.31 -19.20
N SER A 397 38.07 -20.13 -18.19
CA SER A 397 38.83 -20.09 -16.91
C SER A 397 38.91 -21.43 -16.18
N THR A 398 40.00 -22.15 -16.41
CA THR A 398 40.60 -23.11 -15.50
C THR A 398 41.33 -22.41 -14.35
N ALA A 399 41.43 -23.11 -13.21
CA ALA A 399 42.24 -22.84 -12.00
C ALA A 399 41.65 -21.84 -10.99
N SER A 400 41.70 -22.04 -9.67
CA SER A 400 42.27 -23.11 -8.82
C SER A 400 41.69 -22.95 -7.42
N VAL A 401 41.45 -24.08 -6.74
CA VAL A 401 41.08 -24.16 -5.33
C VAL A 401 42.28 -23.76 -4.48
N GLU A 402 42.10 -22.83 -3.53
CA GLU A 402 43.01 -22.71 -2.38
C GLU A 402 42.21 -22.42 -1.10
N THR A 403 42.39 -23.33 -0.17
CA THR A 403 41.93 -23.36 1.21
C THR A 403 42.68 -22.30 2.03
N ILE A 404 42.00 -21.55 2.90
CA ILE A 404 42.69 -20.78 3.95
C ILE A 404 42.05 -21.09 5.31
N GLU A 405 42.91 -21.63 6.18
CA GLU A 405 42.68 -22.01 7.56
C GLU A 405 42.40 -20.82 8.48
N THR A 406 41.61 -21.12 9.51
CA THR A 406 41.38 -20.30 10.70
C THR A 406 42.67 -20.06 11.49
N HIS A 407 42.90 -18.81 11.90
CA HIS A 407 43.73 -18.51 13.06
C HIS A 407 43.03 -17.56 14.04
N THR A 408 42.74 -18.10 15.21
CA THR A 408 42.44 -17.43 16.46
C THR A 408 43.65 -16.64 16.95
N THR A 409 43.43 -15.45 17.50
CA THR A 409 44.27 -14.94 18.60
C THR A 409 43.47 -14.00 19.49
N ALA A 410 43.37 -14.39 20.76
CA ALA A 410 42.83 -13.59 21.83
C ALA A 410 43.88 -12.55 22.28
N THR A 411 43.43 -11.34 22.62
CA THR A 411 44.14 -10.55 23.64
C THR A 411 43.16 -9.77 24.51
N ARG A 412 43.40 -9.85 25.81
CA ARG A 412 42.65 -9.32 26.94
C ARG A 412 43.22 -7.94 27.30
N GLY A 413 42.36 -6.96 27.61
CA GLY A 413 42.77 -5.66 28.13
C GLY A 413 41.61 -4.94 28.81
N THR A 414 41.53 -5.11 30.13
CA THR A 414 40.67 -4.38 31.06
C THR A 414 41.17 -2.95 31.29
N THR A 415 40.27 -1.96 31.40
CA THR A 415 40.31 -0.95 32.48
C THR A 415 39.01 -0.14 32.52
N SER A 416 38.61 0.14 33.76
CA SER A 416 37.44 0.85 34.26
C SER A 416 37.57 2.37 34.19
N SER A 417 36.44 3.08 34.04
CA SER A 417 36.11 4.21 34.91
C SER A 417 34.63 4.58 34.77
N GLU A 418 33.95 4.54 35.91
CA GLU A 418 32.64 5.13 36.17
C GLU A 418 32.70 6.66 36.00
N GLU A 419 31.67 7.27 35.40
CA GLU A 419 31.25 8.59 35.84
C GLU A 419 29.73 8.72 35.77
N ARG A 420 29.17 8.97 36.96
CA ARG A 420 27.78 9.14 37.28
C ARG A 420 27.51 10.63 37.31
N VAL A 421 26.72 11.15 36.38
CA VAL A 421 26.18 12.52 36.48
C VAL A 421 24.67 12.44 36.71
N THR A 422 24.29 13.12 37.78
CA THR A 422 23.01 13.16 38.45
C THR A 422 21.92 13.89 37.65
N SER A 423 20.71 13.37 37.84
CA SER A 423 19.41 13.98 37.57
C SER A 423 19.28 15.44 37.99
N ALA A 424 18.73 16.27 37.10
CA ALA A 424 18.03 17.49 37.47
C ALA A 424 16.69 17.52 36.70
N ALA A 425 15.60 17.39 37.46
CA ALA A 425 14.25 17.62 37.01
C ALA A 425 14.01 19.13 36.81
N ALA A 426 13.39 19.51 35.70
CA ALA A 426 12.75 20.80 35.52
C ALA A 426 11.44 20.58 34.76
N GLY A 427 10.35 21.10 35.31
CA GLY A 427 8.98 20.65 35.07
C GLY A 427 8.41 20.98 33.70
N ALA A 428 7.67 20.00 33.16
CA ALA A 428 6.64 20.24 32.17
C ALA A 428 5.35 20.61 32.92
N THR A 429 4.93 21.85 32.71
CA THR A 429 3.69 22.43 33.19
C THR A 429 2.48 21.75 32.54
N THR A 430 1.43 21.62 33.33
CA THR A 430 0.09 21.13 33.04
C THR A 430 -0.51 21.69 31.74
N ALA A 431 -0.35 20.96 30.63
CA ALA A 431 -1.15 21.12 29.41
C ALA A 431 -1.71 19.78 28.88
N ASP A 432 -1.31 18.65 29.46
CA ASP A 432 -1.56 17.30 28.92
C ASP A 432 -2.84 16.62 29.41
N ALA A 433 -3.59 17.24 30.32
CA ALA A 433 -4.75 16.59 30.94
C ALA A 433 -6.07 16.78 30.16
N GLY A 434 -6.11 17.69 29.18
CA GLY A 434 -7.31 17.96 28.37
C GLY A 434 -7.51 17.02 27.18
N MET A 435 -6.47 16.28 26.78
CA MET A 435 -6.43 15.49 25.55
C MET A 435 -6.79 14.00 25.78
N LEU A 436 -6.80 13.55 27.03
CA LEU A 436 -6.96 12.13 27.37
C LEU A 436 -8.44 11.66 27.41
N GLY A 437 -9.39 12.58 27.55
CA GLY A 437 -10.84 12.30 27.47
C GLY A 437 -11.46 12.55 26.09
N PHE A 438 -10.64 12.93 25.10
CA PHE A 438 -11.03 13.54 23.83
C PHE A 438 -11.22 12.52 22.68
N LEU A 439 -10.80 11.27 22.88
CA LEU A 439 -10.46 10.38 21.76
C LEU A 439 -11.22 9.05 21.73
N ILE A 440 -11.95 8.67 22.79
CA ILE A 440 -12.62 7.35 22.87
C ILE A 440 -13.77 7.19 21.86
N SER A 441 -14.28 8.27 21.28
CA SER A 441 -15.57 8.24 20.60
C SER A 441 -15.56 8.10 19.06
N ILE A 442 -14.42 8.33 18.39
CA ILE A 442 -14.36 8.45 16.93
C ILE A 442 -14.82 7.17 16.19
N LEU A 443 -14.91 6.03 16.88
CA LEU A 443 -15.28 4.74 16.28
C LEU A 443 -16.78 4.41 16.23
N GLU A 444 -17.64 4.93 17.10
CA GLU A 444 -18.99 4.37 17.22
C GLU A 444 -19.89 4.76 16.01
N ASN A 445 -19.63 5.90 15.37
CA ASN A 445 -20.33 6.33 14.15
C ASN A 445 -19.51 6.21 12.85
N TRP A 446 -18.21 5.90 12.95
CA TRP A 446 -17.38 5.39 11.85
C TRP A 446 -17.94 4.14 11.17
N ASN A 447 -18.93 3.47 11.79
CA ASN A 447 -19.68 2.36 11.22
C ASN A 447 -20.59 2.77 10.04
N GLN A 448 -21.09 4.02 9.98
CA GLN A 448 -21.82 4.50 8.79
C GLN A 448 -20.89 4.65 7.58
N TRP A 449 -19.64 5.09 7.84
CA TRP A 449 -18.65 5.28 6.79
C TRP A 449 -18.02 3.95 6.34
N ARG A 450 -17.66 3.05 7.28
CA ARG A 450 -17.07 1.74 6.95
C ARG A 450 -18.02 0.73 6.29
N GLY A 451 -19.33 1.02 6.23
CA GLY A 451 -20.31 0.18 5.54
C GLY A 451 -20.34 -1.24 6.09
N HIS A 452 -21.06 -1.45 7.18
CA HIS A 452 -21.42 -2.79 7.63
C HIS A 452 -22.62 -3.35 6.85
#